data_AF-A0A139Q752-F1
#
_entry.id   AF-A0A139Q752-F1
#
_cell.length_a   1.000
_cell.length_b   1.000
_cell.length_c   1.000
_cell.angle_alpha   90.00
_cell.angle_beta   90.00
_cell.angle_gamma   90.00
#
_symmetry.space_group_name_H-M   'P 1'
#
loop_
_entity.id
_entity.type
_entity.pdbx_description
1 polymer ?
#
loop_
_entity_poly.entity_id
_entity_poly.type
_entity_poly.pdbx_seq_one_letter_code
_entity_poly.pdbx_strand_id
1 'polypeptide(L)'
;MYKMANLLFWGSLSFSVLLLALLLSLWINARRKEVGILLSIGLKQASILGQFITESILIAIPALVSAYFLANYTARAIGNTVLANVTSGIAKQASKAAQTSNLGGGAEVDGFSKTLSNLDISIQTSDFIIVFVLALVLVVLVMALASSNLLRKQPKELLLDGE
;
A
#
# COMPACT_ATOMS: atom_id res chain seq x y z
N MET A 1 13.82 -10.27 17.51
CA MET A 1 13.12 -10.40 16.21
C MET A 1 12.06 -9.32 16.00
N TYR A 2 11.15 -9.07 16.94
CA TYR A 2 10.11 -8.01 16.83
C TYR A 2 10.62 -6.61 16.48
N LYS A 3 11.80 -6.20 17.00
CA LYS A 3 12.41 -4.90 16.64
C LYS A 3 12.77 -4.78 15.15
N MET A 4 13.27 -5.85 14.53
CA MET A 4 13.65 -5.83 13.11
C MET A 4 12.41 -5.86 12.20
N ALA A 5 11.40 -6.63 12.58
CA ALA A 5 10.12 -6.65 11.86
C ALA A 5 9.42 -5.28 11.93
N ASN A 6 9.39 -4.63 13.11
CA ASN A 6 8.79 -3.31 13.25
C ASN A 6 9.55 -2.23 12.47
N LEU A 7 10.89 -2.30 12.43
CA LEU A 7 11.71 -1.38 11.64
C LEU A 7 11.43 -1.54 10.13
N LEU A 8 11.32 -2.77 9.63
CA LEU A 8 10.98 -3.04 8.23
C LEU A 8 9.55 -2.61 7.90
N PHE A 9 8.61 -2.83 8.81
CA PHE A 9 7.22 -2.40 8.65
C PHE A 9 7.12 -0.88 8.53
N TRP A 10 7.68 -0.14 9.50
CA TRP A 10 7.67 1.33 9.46
C TRP A 10 8.51 1.90 8.32
N GLY A 11 9.64 1.26 7.99
CA GLY A 11 10.50 1.67 6.88
C GLY A 11 9.80 1.54 5.53
N SER A 12 9.17 0.39 5.26
CA SER A 12 8.39 0.17 4.04
C SER A 12 7.18 1.09 3.95
N LEU A 13 6.43 1.26 5.06
CA LEU A 13 5.28 2.17 5.12
C LEU A 13 5.67 3.61 4.79
N SER A 14 6.73 4.12 5.41
CA SER A 14 7.22 5.48 5.18
C SER A 14 7.72 5.65 3.75
N PHE A 15 8.44 4.65 3.22
CA PHE A 15 8.93 4.67 1.85
C PHE A 15 7.79 4.73 0.83
N SER A 16 6.73 3.94 1.01
CA SER A 16 5.54 3.98 0.14
C SER A 16 4.85 5.34 0.17
N VAL A 17 4.72 5.96 1.34
CA VAL A 17 4.12 7.31 1.47
C VAL A 17 4.97 8.36 0.75
N LEU A 18 6.30 8.32 0.93
CA LEU A 18 7.22 9.22 0.25
C LEU A 18 7.18 9.06 -1.28
N LEU A 19 7.14 7.83 -1.77
CA LEU A 19 7.08 7.52 -3.20
C LEU A 19 5.78 8.05 -3.81
N LEU A 20 4.66 7.84 -3.12
CA LEU A 20 3.34 8.35 -3.54
C LEU A 20 3.31 9.88 -3.56
N ALA A 21 3.87 10.54 -2.55
CA ALA A 21 3.99 12.00 -2.52
C ALA A 21 4.85 12.54 -3.67
N LEU A 22 5.97 11.89 -3.96
CA LEU A 22 6.84 12.25 -5.07
C LEU A 22 6.12 12.13 -6.42
N LEU A 23 5.43 11.00 -6.66
CA LEU A 23 4.69 10.78 -7.91
C LEU A 23 3.60 11.84 -8.12
N LEU A 24 2.81 12.12 -7.08
CA LEU A 24 1.77 13.16 -7.17
C LEU A 24 2.37 14.55 -7.37
N SER A 25 3.50 14.85 -6.71
CA SER A 25 4.22 16.11 -6.90
C SER A 25 4.77 16.27 -8.32
N LEU A 26 5.28 15.19 -8.94
CA LEU A 26 5.73 15.24 -10.33
C LEU A 26 4.55 15.40 -11.28
N TRP A 27 3.44 14.71 -11.01
CA TRP A 27 2.24 14.76 -11.84
C TRP A 27 1.62 16.18 -11.87
N ILE A 28 1.53 16.84 -10.72
CA ILE A 28 1.03 18.23 -10.66
C ILE A 28 2.01 19.20 -11.32
N ASN A 29 3.31 18.99 -11.18
CA ASN A 29 4.34 19.82 -11.83
C ASN A 29 4.29 19.68 -13.36
N ALA A 30 3.99 18.50 -13.89
CA ALA A 30 3.83 18.28 -15.34
C ALA A 30 2.65 19.08 -15.91
N ARG A 31 1.59 19.30 -15.11
CA ARG A 31 0.39 20.07 -15.48
C ARG A 31 0.44 21.55 -15.08
N ARG A 32 1.61 22.07 -14.69
CA ARG A 32 1.78 23.47 -14.24
C ARG A 32 1.29 24.51 -15.25
N LYS A 33 1.41 24.23 -16.55
CA LYS A 33 0.97 25.12 -17.64
C LYS A 33 -0.56 25.29 -17.66
N GLU A 34 -1.30 24.21 -17.41
CA GLU A 34 -2.78 24.25 -17.34
C GLU A 34 -3.24 25.11 -16.16
N VAL A 35 -2.58 24.96 -15.00
CA VAL A 35 -2.86 25.77 -13.80
C VAL A 35 -2.61 27.26 -14.06
N GLY A 36 -1.52 27.60 -14.76
CA GLY A 36 -1.22 28.97 -15.18
C GLY A 36 -2.26 29.56 -16.13
N ILE A 37 -2.77 28.77 -17.08
CA ILE A 37 -3.85 29.17 -17.99
C ILE A 37 -5.16 29.41 -17.22
N LEU A 38 -5.56 28.47 -16.35
CA LEU A 38 -6.79 28.57 -15.57
C LEU A 38 -6.79 29.79 -14.64
N LEU A 39 -5.65 30.08 -14.00
CA LEU A 39 -5.47 31.29 -13.19
C LEU A 39 -5.54 32.57 -14.04
N SER A 40 -5.00 32.55 -15.26
CA SER A 40 -5.03 33.71 -16.18
C SER A 40 -6.43 34.03 -16.70
N ILE A 41 -7.33 33.04 -16.72
CA ILE A 41 -8.76 33.22 -17.06
C ILE A 41 -9.57 33.72 -15.86
N GLY A 42 -8.95 33.86 -14.67
CA GLY A 42 -9.58 34.42 -13.46
C GLY A 42 -10.25 33.38 -12.55
N LEU A 43 -9.99 32.08 -12.74
CA LEU A 43 -10.50 31.04 -11.84
C LEU A 43 -9.79 31.08 -10.49
N LYS A 44 -10.55 30.83 -9.42
CA LYS A 44 -10.03 30.80 -8.05
C LYS A 44 -9.14 29.57 -7.86
N GLN A 45 -8.02 29.73 -7.15
CA GLN A 45 -7.09 28.65 -6.78
C GLN A 45 -7.79 27.46 -6.13
N ALA A 46 -8.80 27.72 -5.28
CA ALA A 46 -9.61 26.68 -4.64
C ALA A 46 -10.45 25.84 -5.62
N SER A 47 -10.90 26.43 -6.73
CA SER A 47 -11.68 25.71 -7.76
C SER A 47 -10.81 24.72 -8.51
N ILE A 48 -9.58 25.11 -8.84
CA ILE A 48 -8.59 24.28 -9.52
C ILE A 48 -8.19 23.11 -8.60
N LEU A 49 -7.98 23.38 -7.32
CA LEU A 49 -7.69 22.35 -6.31
C LEU A 49 -8.85 21.34 -6.19
N GLY A 50 -10.10 21.80 -6.17
CA GLY A 50 -11.27 20.92 -6.16
C GLY A 50 -11.36 20.01 -7.39
N GLN A 51 -11.00 20.51 -8.57
CA GLN A 51 -10.94 19.72 -9.81
C GLN A 51 -9.89 18.61 -9.71
N PHE A 52 -8.67 18.93 -9.26
CA PHE A 52 -7.61 17.93 -9.11
C PHE A 52 -7.93 16.86 -8.08
N ILE A 53 -8.57 17.23 -6.97
CA ILE A 53 -9.03 16.26 -5.96
C ILE A 53 -10.10 15.35 -6.58
N THR A 54 -11.06 15.91 -7.31
CA THR A 54 -12.14 15.13 -7.94
C THR A 54 -11.60 14.15 -8.98
N GLU A 55 -10.67 14.60 -9.85
CA GLU A 55 -10.01 13.75 -10.84
C GLU A 55 -9.19 12.63 -10.16
N SER A 56 -8.49 12.96 -9.07
CA SER A 56 -7.71 11.98 -8.31
C SER A 56 -8.59 10.91 -7.67
N ILE A 57 -9.73 11.30 -7.09
CA ILE A 57 -10.69 10.35 -6.51
C ILE A 57 -11.27 9.44 -7.59
N LEU A 58 -11.61 9.99 -8.76
CA LEU A 58 -12.17 9.23 -9.88
C LEU A 58 -11.22 8.12 -10.36
N ILE A 59 -9.91 8.39 -10.38
CA ILE A 59 -8.88 7.39 -10.74
C ILE A 59 -8.57 6.46 -9.56
N ALA A 60 -8.62 6.96 -8.31
CA ALA A 60 -8.32 6.18 -7.12
C ALA A 60 -9.31 5.03 -6.89
N ILE A 61 -10.60 5.23 -7.16
CA ILE A 61 -11.64 4.20 -6.95
C ILE A 61 -11.33 2.90 -7.73
N PRO A 62 -11.20 2.89 -9.06
CA PRO A 62 -10.89 1.67 -9.81
C PRO A 62 -9.49 1.11 -9.50
N ALA A 63 -8.54 1.98 -9.16
CA ALA A 63 -7.20 1.57 -8.74
C ALA A 63 -7.24 0.78 -7.42
N LEU A 64 -7.99 1.26 -6.41
CA LEU A 64 -8.14 0.59 -5.12
C LEU A 64 -8.89 -0.74 -5.24
N VAL A 65 -9.92 -0.81 -6.08
CA VAL A 65 -10.61 -2.07 -6.40
C VAL A 65 -9.63 -3.07 -7.03
N SER A 66 -8.83 -2.63 -8.01
CA SER A 66 -7.83 -3.51 -8.65
C SER A 66 -6.74 -3.96 -7.68
N ALA A 67 -6.29 -3.05 -6.79
CA ALA A 67 -5.31 -3.35 -5.76
C ALA A 67 -5.83 -4.40 -4.76
N TYR A 68 -7.13 -4.40 -4.45
CA TYR A 68 -7.74 -5.43 -3.61
C TYR A 68 -7.58 -6.84 -4.20
N PHE A 69 -7.90 -7.02 -5.49
CA PHE A 69 -7.73 -8.31 -6.15
C PHE A 69 -6.27 -8.77 -6.14
N LEU A 70 -5.35 -7.84 -6.43
CA LEU A 70 -3.93 -8.13 -6.44
C LEU A 70 -3.37 -8.46 -5.05
N ALA A 71 -3.84 -7.75 -4.02
CA ALA A 71 -3.46 -7.97 -2.64
C ALA A 71 -3.97 -9.32 -2.14
N ASN A 72 -5.20 -9.72 -2.47
CA ASN A 72 -5.72 -11.04 -2.15
C ASN A 72 -4.85 -12.17 -2.70
N TYR A 73 -4.50 -12.07 -3.98
CA TYR A 73 -3.67 -13.08 -4.63
C TYR A 73 -2.27 -13.15 -4.00
N THR A 74 -1.65 -11.99 -3.81
CA THR A 74 -0.31 -11.87 -3.22
C THR A 74 -0.30 -12.33 -1.76
N ALA A 75 -1.31 -11.97 -0.97
CA ALA A 75 -1.43 -12.38 0.43
C ALA A 75 -1.58 -13.89 0.58
N ARG A 76 -2.34 -14.55 -0.31
CA ARG A 76 -2.45 -16.01 -0.34
C ARG A 76 -1.13 -16.67 -0.71
N ALA A 77 -0.44 -16.17 -1.73
CA ALA A 77 0.86 -16.71 -2.15
C ALA A 77 1.93 -16.57 -1.05
N ILE A 78 2.04 -15.38 -0.45
CA ILE A 78 2.97 -15.13 0.66
C ILE A 78 2.56 -15.91 1.92
N GLY A 79 1.26 -15.91 2.26
CA GLY A 79 0.74 -16.65 3.41
C GLY A 79 1.03 -18.14 3.32
N ASN A 80 0.78 -18.75 2.16
CA ASN A 80 1.06 -20.18 1.94
C ASN A 80 2.55 -20.51 2.00
N THR A 81 3.42 -19.65 1.45
CA THR A 81 4.88 -19.86 1.51
C THR A 81 5.43 -19.69 2.93
N VAL A 82 4.96 -18.69 3.68
CA VAL A 82 5.34 -18.51 5.09
C VAL A 82 4.85 -19.69 5.93
N LEU A 83 3.59 -20.12 5.74
CA LEU A 83 3.03 -21.25 6.47
C LEU A 83 3.79 -22.55 6.16
N ALA A 84 4.12 -22.80 4.90
CA ALA A 84 4.92 -23.97 4.50
C ALA A 84 6.34 -23.91 5.09
N ASN A 85 6.98 -22.75 5.13
CA ASN A 85 8.33 -22.58 5.68
C ASN A 85 8.36 -22.74 7.21
N VAL A 86 7.35 -22.23 7.92
CA VAL A 86 7.23 -22.39 9.37
C VAL A 86 6.84 -23.83 9.73
N THR A 87 5.88 -24.42 9.02
CA THR A 87 5.44 -25.81 9.25
C THR A 87 6.55 -26.81 8.94
N SER A 88 7.29 -26.63 7.83
CA SER A 88 8.43 -27.50 7.51
C SER A 88 9.63 -27.29 8.45
N GLY A 89 9.84 -26.08 8.95
CA GLY A 89 10.84 -25.79 10.00
C GLY A 89 10.49 -26.47 11.32
N ILE A 90 9.23 -26.37 11.75
CA ILE A 90 8.72 -27.03 12.96
C ILE A 90 8.72 -28.55 12.79
N ALA A 91 8.29 -29.09 11.63
CA ALA A 91 8.32 -30.51 11.35
C ALA A 91 9.75 -31.08 11.36
N LYS A 92 10.74 -30.35 10.81
CA LYS A 92 12.15 -30.73 10.89
C LYS A 92 12.73 -30.65 12.31
N GLN A 93 12.25 -29.70 13.12
CA GLN A 93 12.69 -29.55 14.50
C GLN A 93 12.04 -30.60 15.42
N ALA A 94 10.77 -30.92 15.19
CA ALA A 94 10.04 -32.00 15.84
C ALA A 94 10.60 -33.37 15.44
N SER A 95 10.96 -33.59 14.17
CA SER A 95 11.61 -34.83 13.74
C SER A 95 13.01 -34.97 14.33
N LYS A 96 13.79 -33.89 14.45
CA LYS A 96 15.08 -33.91 15.16
C LYS A 96 14.91 -34.19 16.66
N ALA A 97 13.90 -33.62 17.31
CA ALA A 97 13.61 -33.87 18.71
C ALA A 97 13.11 -35.32 18.96
N ALA A 98 12.26 -35.84 18.08
CA ALA A 98 11.76 -37.22 18.12
C ALA A 98 12.88 -38.25 17.86
N GLN A 99 13.78 -37.97 16.92
CA GLN A 99 14.99 -38.79 16.70
C GLN A 99 15.95 -38.74 17.90
N THR A 100 16.00 -37.63 18.64
CA THR A 100 16.83 -37.53 19.86
C THR A 100 16.19 -38.23 21.06
N SER A 101 14.85 -38.39 21.08
CA SER A 101 14.10 -39.06 22.16
C SER A 101 13.91 -40.58 21.98
N ASN A 102 14.43 -41.20 20.90
CA ASN A 102 14.33 -42.65 20.66
C ASN A 102 12.88 -43.20 20.68
N LEU A 103 11.88 -42.35 20.47
CA LEU A 103 10.49 -42.78 20.32
C LEU A 103 10.27 -43.13 18.86
N GLY A 104 10.18 -44.43 18.57
CA GLY A 104 9.77 -44.94 17.26
C GLY A 104 8.41 -44.35 16.89
N GLY A 105 8.37 -43.43 15.93
CA GLY A 105 7.20 -42.61 15.66
C GLY A 105 7.08 -42.24 14.19
N GLY A 106 7.06 -43.25 13.32
CA GLY A 106 6.80 -43.08 11.88
C GLY A 106 5.35 -42.69 11.54
N ALA A 107 4.45 -42.63 12.52
CA ALA A 107 3.01 -42.41 12.31
C ALA A 107 2.50 -41.02 12.78
N GLU A 108 3.29 -40.25 13.53
CA GLU A 108 2.81 -38.99 14.14
C GLU A 108 3.17 -37.75 13.29
N VAL A 109 4.15 -37.91 12.40
CA VAL A 109 4.65 -36.83 11.53
C VAL A 109 3.74 -36.53 10.33
N ASP A 110 2.85 -37.45 9.96
CA ASP A 110 1.93 -37.28 8.82
C ASP A 110 0.56 -36.68 9.25
N GLY A 111 0.18 -36.84 10.52
CA GLY A 111 -1.05 -36.26 11.09
C GLY A 111 -0.98 -34.75 11.33
N PHE A 112 0.22 -34.20 11.51
CA PHE A 112 0.43 -32.75 11.65
C PHE A 112 0.40 -32.01 10.30
N SER A 113 0.56 -32.72 9.17
CA SER A 113 0.57 -32.11 7.83
C SER A 113 -0.84 -31.82 7.28
N LYS A 114 -1.85 -32.57 7.76
CA LYS A 114 -3.23 -32.51 7.22
C LYS A 114 -4.17 -31.53 7.92
N THR A 115 -3.81 -30.98 9.07
CA THR A 115 -4.72 -30.13 9.87
C THR A 115 -4.44 -28.62 9.74
N LEU A 116 -3.43 -28.22 8.96
CA LEU A 116 -3.19 -26.81 8.59
C LEU A 116 -3.53 -26.53 7.11
N SER A 117 -4.38 -27.36 6.51
CA SER A 117 -5.02 -27.03 5.24
C SER A 117 -6.24 -26.17 5.54
N ASN A 118 -6.04 -24.86 5.36
CA ASN A 118 -7.01 -23.78 5.17
C ASN A 118 -6.57 -22.59 6.02
N LEU A 119 -5.62 -21.83 5.48
CA LEU A 119 -5.49 -20.43 5.83
C LEU A 119 -6.74 -19.75 5.26
N ASP A 120 -7.82 -19.74 6.06
CA ASP A 120 -9.00 -18.93 5.78
C ASP A 120 -8.58 -17.48 5.94
N ILE A 121 -7.99 -16.92 4.87
CA ILE A 121 -7.84 -15.48 4.70
C ILE A 121 -9.23 -14.97 4.35
N SER A 122 -10.11 -14.99 5.36
CA SER A 122 -11.36 -14.27 5.34
C SER A 122 -10.99 -12.82 5.66
N ILE A 123 -10.71 -12.05 4.61
CA ILE A 123 -10.62 -10.59 4.75
C ILE A 123 -12.03 -10.13 5.07
N GLN A 124 -12.26 -9.89 6.36
CA GLN A 124 -13.50 -9.33 6.85
C GLN A 124 -13.81 -8.05 6.06
N THR A 125 -14.98 -7.99 5.42
CA THR A 125 -15.38 -6.89 4.54
C THR A 125 -15.33 -5.53 5.26
N SER A 126 -15.51 -5.52 6.58
CA SER A 126 -15.39 -4.34 7.44
C SER A 126 -13.98 -3.74 7.45
N ASP A 127 -12.94 -4.56 7.50
CA ASP A 127 -11.56 -4.09 7.56
C ASP A 127 -11.13 -3.52 6.21
N PHE A 128 -11.65 -4.10 5.13
CA PHE A 128 -11.47 -3.59 3.78
C PHE A 128 -12.05 -2.17 3.60
N ILE A 129 -13.26 -1.91 4.11
CA ILE A 129 -13.89 -0.59 4.02
C ILE A 129 -13.06 0.46 4.77
N ILE A 130 -12.53 0.13 5.95
CA ILE A 130 -11.69 1.04 6.73
C ILE A 130 -10.41 1.39 5.96
N VAL A 131 -9.71 0.39 5.40
CA VAL A 131 -8.50 0.60 4.61
C VAL A 131 -8.80 1.39 3.34
N PHE A 132 -9.93 1.13 2.68
CA PHE A 132 -10.36 1.86 1.49
C PHE A 132 -10.60 3.34 1.79
N VAL A 133 -11.33 3.65 2.86
CA VAL A 133 -11.58 5.04 3.30
C VAL A 133 -10.27 5.72 3.70
N LEU A 134 -9.41 5.04 4.45
CA LEU A 134 -8.11 5.59 4.87
C LEU A 134 -7.23 5.91 3.65
N ALA A 135 -7.15 5.00 2.68
CA ALA A 135 -6.38 5.22 1.45
C ALA A 135 -6.93 6.41 0.64
N LEU A 136 -8.25 6.54 0.54
CA LEU A 136 -8.89 7.67 -0.13
C LEU A 136 -8.58 8.99 0.59
N VAL A 137 -8.71 9.03 1.91
CA VAL A 137 -8.33 10.20 2.73
C VAL A 137 -6.85 10.55 2.54
N LEU A 138 -5.97 9.56 2.51
CA LEU A 138 -4.54 9.77 2.27
C LEU A 138 -4.28 10.40 0.91
N VAL A 139 -4.91 9.90 -0.16
CA VAL A 139 -4.80 10.49 -1.51
C VAL A 139 -5.25 11.94 -1.50
N VAL A 140 -6.37 12.26 -0.85
CA VAL A 140 -6.87 13.64 -0.74
C VAL A 140 -5.88 14.53 0.01
N LEU A 141 -5.35 14.07 1.15
CA LEU A 141 -4.38 14.84 1.95
C LEU A 141 -3.09 15.10 1.17
N VAL A 142 -2.52 14.07 0.54
CA VAL A 142 -1.28 14.23 -0.23
C VAL A 142 -1.51 15.12 -1.45
N MET A 143 -2.64 14.96 -2.16
CA MET A 143 -2.99 15.81 -3.29
C MET A 143 -3.22 17.26 -2.86
N ALA A 144 -3.91 17.49 -1.73
CA ALA A 144 -4.10 18.81 -1.17
C ALA A 144 -2.76 19.47 -0.79
N LEU A 145 -1.83 18.72 -0.18
CA LEU A 145 -0.49 19.22 0.17
C LEU A 145 0.35 19.52 -1.08
N ALA A 146 0.38 18.62 -2.06
CA ALA A 146 1.12 18.80 -3.31
C ALA A 146 0.57 19.98 -4.13
N SER A 147 -0.76 20.05 -4.28
CA SER A 147 -1.45 21.14 -4.96
C SER A 147 -1.28 22.47 -4.23
N SER A 148 -1.40 22.49 -2.90
CA SER A 148 -1.20 23.71 -2.10
C SER A 148 0.24 24.22 -2.17
N ASN A 149 1.24 23.32 -2.18
CA ASN A 149 2.64 23.70 -2.39
C ASN A 149 2.87 24.31 -3.77
N LEU A 150 2.17 23.83 -4.81
CA LEU A 150 2.25 24.40 -6.15
C LEU A 150 1.51 25.75 -6.26
N LEU A 151 0.32 25.85 -5.66
CA LEU A 151 -0.52 27.07 -5.69
C LEU A 151 0.02 28.19 -4.79
N ARG A 152 0.85 27.86 -3.79
CA ARG A 152 1.61 28.84 -3.00
C ARG A 152 2.76 29.48 -3.78
N LYS A 153 3.24 28.87 -4.86
CA LYS A 153 4.21 29.52 -5.75
C LYS A 153 3.52 30.65 -6.51
N GLN A 154 4.18 31.79 -6.63
CA GLN A 154 3.58 32.94 -7.29
C GLN A 154 3.35 32.66 -8.79
N PRO A 155 2.23 33.11 -9.36
CA PRO A 155 1.88 32.88 -10.76
C PRO A 155 2.95 33.37 -11.76
N LYS A 156 3.77 34.35 -11.36
CA LYS A 156 4.89 34.86 -12.16
C LYS A 156 6.04 33.87 -12.32
N GLU A 157 6.38 33.08 -11.30
CA GLU A 157 7.48 32.10 -11.41
C GLU A 157 7.05 30.89 -12.25
N LEU A 158 5.78 30.48 -12.18
CA LEU A 158 5.22 29.37 -12.96
C LEU A 158 5.27 29.60 -14.48
N LEU A 159 5.20 30.87 -14.91
CA LEU A 159 5.25 31.29 -16.32
C LEU A 159 6.66 31.67 -16.79
N LEU A 160 7.57 32.04 -15.89
CA LEU A 160 8.94 32.46 -16.21
C LEU A 160 9.98 31.34 -16.11
N ASP A 161 9.68 30.21 -15.44
CA ASP A 161 10.55 29.00 -15.38
C ASP A 161 10.61 28.21 -16.72
N GLY A 162 10.43 28.90 -17.84
CA GLY A 162 10.43 28.35 -19.20
C GLY A 162 11.35 29.07 -20.18
N GLU A 163 12.13 30.05 -19.72
CA GLU A 163 13.32 30.55 -20.44
C GLU A 163 14.59 29.81 -19.99
#